data_AF-A0A256FUX9-F1
#
_entry.id   AF-A0A256FUX9-F1
#
_cell.length_a   1.000
_cell.length_b   1.000
_cell.length_c   1.000
_cell.angle_alpha   90.00
_cell.angle_beta   90.00
_cell.angle_gamma   90.00
#
_symmetry.space_group_name_H-M   'P 1'
#
loop_
_entity.id
_entity.type
_entity.pdbx_description
1 polymer ?
#
loop_
_entity_poly.entity_id
_entity_poly.type
_entity_poly.pdbx_seq_one_letter_code
_entity_poly.pdbx_strand_id
1 'polypeptide(L)'
;MSGGWTPSLHLFSHAQGKLAWSDDLTTFLPEQTREDCTNAGASRGLWGIEAALKDGAERGREAAEALGKAGNVIARAVDGDRPGSGVSHTELP
;
A
#
# COMPACT_ATOMS: atom_id res chain seq x y z
N MET A 1 -13.46 6.24 -18.91
CA MET A 1 -13.74 5.37 -17.75
C MET A 1 -12.42 5.04 -17.08
N SER A 2 -12.28 5.26 -15.77
CA SER A 2 -11.20 4.73 -14.94
C SER A 2 -11.87 3.88 -13.86
N GLY A 3 -11.62 2.57 -13.87
CA GLY A 3 -12.33 1.58 -13.04
C GLY A 3 -11.78 1.40 -11.63
N GLY A 4 -11.05 2.39 -11.10
CA GLY A 4 -10.35 2.31 -9.82
C GLY A 4 -8.90 1.81 -9.92
N TRP A 5 -8.37 1.34 -8.80
CA TRP A 5 -6.97 0.99 -8.63
C TRP A 5 -6.81 -0.48 -8.18
N THR A 6 -5.91 -1.19 -8.86
CA THR A 6 -5.53 -2.57 -8.48
C THR A 6 -4.10 -2.58 -7.94
N PRO A 7 -3.90 -2.89 -6.65
CA PRO A 7 -2.60 -3.14 -6.07
C PRO A 7 -1.77 -4.15 -6.88
N SER A 8 -0.47 -3.87 -7.05
CA SER A 8 0.47 -4.84 -7.61
C SER A 8 0.89 -5.84 -6.53
N LEU A 9 0.30 -7.03 -6.56
CA LEU A 9 0.47 -8.06 -5.51
C LEU A 9 1.23 -9.30 -5.96
N HIS A 10 1.79 -9.29 -7.18
CA HIS A 10 2.41 -10.46 -7.79
C HIS A 10 3.50 -11.11 -6.91
N LEU A 11 4.46 -10.32 -6.41
CA LEU A 11 5.53 -10.84 -5.53
C LEU A 11 5.00 -11.35 -4.19
N PHE A 12 4.01 -10.65 -3.62
CA PHE A 12 3.37 -11.06 -2.37
C PHE A 12 2.64 -12.41 -2.54
N SER A 13 1.94 -12.60 -3.66
CA SER A 13 1.30 -13.86 -4.01
C SER A 13 2.31 -14.98 -4.28
N HIS A 14 3.46 -14.68 -4.91
CA HIS A 14 4.55 -15.65 -5.09
C HIS A 14 5.11 -16.15 -3.74
N ALA A 15 5.16 -15.28 -2.73
CA ALA A 15 5.51 -15.62 -1.36
C ALA A 15 4.37 -16.34 -0.60
N GLN A 16 3.33 -16.81 -1.30
CA GLN A 16 2.14 -17.45 -0.72
C GLN A 16 1.42 -16.58 0.31
N GLY A 17 1.51 -15.24 0.17
CA GLY A 17 0.79 -14.30 1.00
C GLY A 17 -0.72 -14.38 0.78
N LYS A 18 -1.50 -14.23 1.86
CA LYS A 18 -2.98 -14.20 1.80
C LYS A 18 -3.48 -12.80 1.50
N LEU A 19 -4.47 -12.72 0.62
CA LEU A 19 -5.14 -11.49 0.25
C LEU A 19 -6.50 -11.40 0.96
N ALA A 20 -6.84 -10.20 1.42
CA ALA A 20 -8.17 -9.86 1.92
C ALA A 20 -8.86 -8.89 0.97
N TRP A 21 -10.16 -9.07 0.77
CA TRP A 21 -10.98 -8.10 0.03
C TRP A 21 -11.26 -6.89 0.93
N SER A 22 -11.10 -5.68 0.39
CA SER A 22 -11.52 -4.44 1.04
C SER A 22 -12.78 -3.91 0.35
N ASP A 23 -13.89 -3.87 1.07
CA ASP A 23 -15.16 -3.31 0.56
C ASP A 23 -15.08 -1.80 0.35
N ASP A 24 -14.33 -1.09 1.19
CA ASP A 24 -14.15 0.36 1.10
C ASP A 24 -13.35 0.77 -0.14
N LEU A 25 -12.26 0.05 -0.41
CA LEU A 25 -11.41 0.32 -1.57
C LEU A 25 -11.80 -0.49 -2.80
N THR A 26 -12.77 -1.40 -2.67
CA THR A 26 -13.23 -2.32 -3.71
C THR A 26 -12.07 -3.05 -4.41
N THR A 27 -11.11 -3.53 -3.63
CA THR A 27 -9.87 -4.13 -4.15
C THR A 27 -9.29 -5.18 -3.20
N PHE A 28 -8.47 -6.09 -3.72
CA PHE A 28 -7.72 -7.04 -2.89
C PHE A 28 -6.46 -6.39 -2.30
N LEU A 29 -6.23 -6.60 -1.01
CA LEU A 29 -5.08 -6.09 -0.27
C LEU A 29 -4.27 -7.22 0.39
N PRO A 30 -2.96 -7.03 0.65
CA PRO A 30 -2.18 -7.96 1.43
C PRO A 30 -2.71 -8.06 2.86
N GLU A 31 -2.87 -9.28 3.39
CA GLU A 31 -3.32 -9.53 4.76
C GLU A 31 -2.23 -10.21 5.59
N GLN A 32 -1.82 -11.43 5.21
CA GLN A 32 -0.86 -12.25 5.97
C GLN A 32 0.28 -12.70 5.05
N THR A 33 1.52 -12.58 5.49
CA THR A 33 2.70 -13.17 4.83
C THR A 33 3.29 -14.29 5.69
N ARG A 34 3.94 -15.25 5.03
CA ARG A 34 4.75 -16.30 5.68
C ARG A 34 6.24 -15.98 5.70
N GLU A 35 6.65 -15.01 4.88
CA GLU A 35 8.02 -14.54 4.73
C GLU A 35 8.25 -13.26 5.51
N ASP A 36 9.52 -12.97 5.85
CA ASP A 36 9.96 -11.69 6.43
C ASP A 36 9.96 -10.59 5.36
N CYS A 37 8.78 -10.25 4.85
CA CYS A 37 8.57 -9.21 3.86
C CYS A 37 7.59 -8.16 4.34
N THR A 38 7.72 -6.95 3.81
CA THR A 38 6.91 -5.81 4.19
C THR A 38 6.35 -5.14 2.95
N ASN A 39 5.04 -4.93 2.93
CA ASN A 39 4.38 -4.15 1.88
C ASN A 39 4.34 -2.68 2.29
N ALA A 40 4.45 -1.76 1.32
CA ALA A 40 4.37 -0.33 1.57
C ALA A 40 3.66 0.43 0.44
N GLY A 41 2.97 1.51 0.80
CA GLY A 41 2.29 2.42 -0.11
C GLY A 41 1.08 1.79 -0.81
N ALA A 42 0.96 2.05 -2.11
CA ALA A 42 -0.21 1.68 -2.92
C ALA A 42 -0.52 0.18 -2.93
N SER A 43 0.47 -0.71 -2.72
CA SER A 43 0.19 -2.14 -2.60
C SER A 43 -0.67 -2.50 -1.38
N ARG A 44 -0.72 -1.60 -0.38
CA ARG A 44 -1.56 -1.71 0.82
C ARG A 44 -2.84 -0.89 0.76
N GLY A 45 -3.17 -0.34 -0.41
CA GLY A 45 -4.35 0.50 -0.60
C GLY A 45 -4.14 1.97 -0.21
N LEU A 46 -2.89 2.40 0.01
CA LEU A 46 -2.58 3.80 0.30
C LEU A 46 -2.35 4.55 -1.01
N TRP A 47 -3.40 5.23 -1.47
CA TRP A 47 -3.39 6.03 -2.68
C TRP A 47 -2.85 7.44 -2.43
N GLY A 48 -2.19 8.01 -3.43
CA GLY A 48 -1.48 9.29 -3.29
C GLY A 48 -0.01 9.13 -2.96
N ILE A 49 0.76 10.12 -3.38
CA ILE A 49 2.20 10.15 -3.26
C ILE A 49 2.58 10.40 -1.80
N GLU A 50 1.90 11.32 -1.10
CA GLU A 50 2.21 11.63 0.30
C GLU A 50 1.99 10.42 1.20
N ALA A 51 0.84 9.76 1.06
CA ALA A 51 0.50 8.57 1.82
C ALA A 51 1.51 7.44 1.56
N ALA A 52 1.89 7.22 0.30
CA ALA A 52 2.87 6.19 -0.06
C ALA A 52 4.28 6.48 0.48
N LEU A 53 4.73 7.74 0.44
CA LEU A 53 6.05 8.13 0.96
C LEU A 53 6.12 8.03 2.48
N LYS A 54 5.08 8.50 3.17
CA LYS A 54 4.98 8.39 4.63
C LYS A 54 5.01 6.92 5.07
N ASP A 55 4.18 6.10 4.45
CA ASP A 55 4.12 4.68 4.75
C ASP A 55 5.44 3.95 4.45
N GLY A 56 6.07 4.25 3.31
CA GLY A 56 7.38 3.70 2.97
C GLY A 56 8.47 4.05 3.97
N ALA A 57 8.49 5.29 4.48
CA ALA A 57 9.43 5.72 5.51
C ALA A 57 9.19 4.97 6.83
N GLU A 58 7.94 4.81 7.25
CA GLU A 58 7.57 4.07 8.46
C GLU A 58 7.93 2.58 8.36
N ARG A 59 7.54 1.91 7.27
CA ARG A 59 7.83 0.49 7.01
C ARG A 59 9.34 0.23 6.86
N GLY A 60 10.07 1.14 6.21
CA GLY A 60 11.52 1.04 6.08
C GLY A 60 12.24 1.18 7.43
N ARG A 61 11.76 2.06 8.31
CA ARG A 61 12.27 2.20 9.68
C ARG A 61 12.06 0.92 10.48
N GLU A 62 10.86 0.35 10.43
CA GLU A 62 10.54 -0.91 11.12
C GLU A 62 11.41 -2.08 10.62
N ALA A 63 11.62 -2.17 9.30
CA ALA A 63 12.51 -3.18 8.73
C ALA A 63 13.97 -3.01 9.19
N ALA A 64 14.47 -1.78 9.28
CA ALA A 64 15.82 -1.52 9.81
C ALA A 64 15.94 -1.91 11.29
N GLU A 65 14.93 -1.58 12.10
CA GLU A 65 14.86 -1.94 13.52
C GLU A 65 14.83 -3.45 13.74
N ALA A 66 14.07 -4.19 12.93
CA ALA A 66 14.02 -5.65 12.95
C ALA A 66 15.39 -6.30 12.68
N LEU A 67 16.25 -5.62 11.91
CA LEU A 67 17.64 -6.04 11.61
C LEU A 67 18.66 -5.51 12.65
N GLY A 68 18.20 -4.91 13.75
CA GLY A 68 19.06 -4.34 14.78
C GLY A 68 19.82 -3.09 14.32
N LYS A 69 19.31 -2.38 13.30
CA LYS A 69 19.86 -1.12 12.81
C LYS A 69 19.00 0.05 13.27
N ALA A 70 19.63 1.21 13.44
CA ALA A 70 18.88 2.44 13.69
C ALA A 70 18.11 2.83 12.42
N GLY A 71 16.79 2.90 12.52
CA GLY A 71 15.95 3.46 11.47
C GLY A 71 15.97 4.99 11.51
N ASN A 72 15.93 5.62 10.35
CA ASN A 72 15.85 7.08 10.24
C ASN A 72 14.39 7.52 10.10
N VAL A 73 14.03 8.60 10.79
CA VAL A 73 12.74 9.26 10.57
C VAL A 73 12.87 10.16 9.35
N ILE A 74 12.14 9.81 8.29
CA ILE A 74 12.12 10.59 7.05
C ILE A 74 10.68 11.08 6.83
N ALA A 75 10.51 12.39 6.79
CA ALA A 75 9.25 13.03 6.40
C ALA A 75 9.47 13.81 5.11
N ARG A 76 8.55 13.64 4.16
CA ARG A 76 8.54 14.39 2.90
C ARG A 76 7.18 15.04 2.74
N ALA A 77 7.18 16.36 2.62
CA ALA A 77 6.02 17.11 2.18
C ALA A 77 5.83 16.88 0.68
N VAL A 78 4.59 16.71 0.25
CA VAL A 78 4.25 16.55 -1.16
C VAL A 78 3.28 17.64 -1.55
N ASP A 79 3.75 18.56 -2.40
CA ASP A 79 2.89 19.58 -2.98
C ASP A 79 2.12 19.02 -4.17
N GLY A 80 0.83 19.34 -4.27
CA GLY A 80 -0.02 18.96 -5.39
C GLY A 80 -0.32 17.46 -5.48
N ASP A 81 -0.44 16.78 -4.34
CA ASP A 81 -0.75 15.35 -4.32
C ASP A 81 -2.07 15.04 -5.03
N ARG A 82 -2.10 13.85 -5.61
CA ARG A 82 -3.25 13.27 -6.30
C ARG A 82 -3.58 11.96 -5.60
N PRO A 83 -4.35 11.99 -4.50
CA PRO A 83 -4.73 10.79 -3.76
C PRO A 83 -5.63 9.85 -4.57
N GLY A 84 -6.08 10.24 -5.76
CA GLY A 84 -6.82 9.36 -6.66
C GLY A 84 -8.17 8.96 -6.08
N SER A 85 -9.05 9.94 -5.87
CA SER A 85 -10.45 9.70 -5.46
C SER A 85 -11.32 9.25 -6.64
N GLY A 86 -12.35 8.45 -6.35
CA GLY A 86 -13.37 8.07 -7.32
C GLY A 86 -14.64 7.59 -6.62
N VAL A 87 -15.70 7.37 -7.40
CA VAL A 87 -16.94 6.74 -6.93
C VAL A 87 -17.07 5.41 -7.65
N SER A 88 -17.14 4.32 -6.88
CA SER A 88 -17.44 3.01 -7.41
C SER A 88 -18.94 2.93 -7.73
N HIS A 89 -19.27 2.60 -8.98
CA HIS A 89 -20.64 2.43 -9.43
C HIS A 89 -20.87 0.95 -9.74
N THR A 90 -21.87 0.35 -9.09
CA THR A 90 -22.27 -1.04 -9.35
C THR A 90 -23.05 -1.17 -10.66
N GLU A 91 -23.75 -0.11 -11.07
CA GLU A 91 -24.51 -0.02 -12.32
C GLU A 91 -24.05 1.21 -13.11
N LEU A 92 -24.04 1.11 -14.44
CA LEU A 92 -23.72 2.23 -15.31
C LEU A 92 -24.84 3.30 -15.22
N PRO A 93 -24.49 4.60 -15.21
CA PRO A 93 -25.48 5.67 -15.24
C PRO A 93 -26.28 5.71 -16.55
#